data_AF-A0A8J7MY68-F1
#
_entry.id   AF-A0A8J7MY68-F1
#
_cell.length_a   1.000
_cell.length_b   1.000
_cell.length_c   1.000
_cell.angle_alpha   90.00
_cell.angle_beta   90.00
_cell.angle_gamma   90.00
#
_symmetry.space_group_name_H-M   'P 1'
#
loop_
_entity.id
_entity.type
_entity.pdbx_description
1 polymer ?
#
loop_
_entity_poly.entity_id
_entity_poly.type
_entity_poly.pdbx_seq_one_letter_code
_entity_poly.pdbx_strand_id
1 'polypeptide(L)' 'MNSITPTGPVTEAKKVLMKDIASKWSKFSETEVAALTSRDQLLAGVQSKYSLDATQAGREVDGLLAGRAF' A
#
# COMPACT_ATOMS: atom_id res chain seq x y z
N MET A 1 26.10 -18.32 -7.28
CA MET A 1 24.81 -18.65 -6.65
C MET A 1 24.74 -17.82 -5.38
N ASN A 2 24.16 -16.63 -5.46
CA ASN A 2 24.24 -15.67 -4.37
C ASN A 2 23.21 -16.02 -3.31
N SER A 3 23.71 -16.51 -2.18
CA SER A 3 23.00 -16.66 -0.93
C SER A 3 22.63 -15.27 -0.39
N ILE A 4 21.37 -14.88 -0.54
CA ILE A 4 20.78 -13.81 0.28
C ILE A 4 20.10 -14.47 1.48
N THR A 5 20.61 -14.13 2.66
CA THR A 5 20.05 -14.43 3.96
C THR A 5 18.58 -13.99 4.06
N PRO A 6 17.68 -14.81 4.63
CA PRO A 6 16.27 -14.46 4.81
C PRO A 6 16.11 -13.51 6.01
N THR A 7 16.35 -12.22 5.80
CA THR A 7 15.99 -11.19 6.77
C THR A 7 14.54 -10.75 6.53
N GLY A 8 13.60 -11.59 7.00
CA GLY A 8 12.18 -11.26 7.23
C GLY A 8 11.26 -11.17 6.00
N PRO A 9 10.08 -11.82 5.98
CA PRO A 9 9.11 -11.74 4.87
C PRO A 9 8.50 -10.34 4.64
N VAL A 10 8.81 -9.37 5.50
CA VAL A 10 8.20 -8.03 5.53
C VAL A 10 8.61 -7.13 4.36
N THR A 11 9.83 -7.25 3.81
CA THR A 11 10.30 -6.33 2.76
C THR A 11 9.76 -6.69 1.38
N GLU A 12 9.57 -7.98 1.12
CA GLU A 12 9.06 -8.49 -0.16
C GLU A 12 7.52 -8.40 -0.21
N ALA A 13 6.85 -8.71 0.90
CA ALA A 13 5.42 -8.46 1.06
C ALA A 13 5.08 -6.98 0.89
N LYS A 14 5.91 -6.07 1.43
CA LYS A 14 5.76 -4.63 1.24
C LYS A 14 5.93 -4.19 -0.21
N LYS A 15 6.89 -4.75 -0.96
CA LYS A 15 7.06 -4.46 -2.39
C LYS A 15 5.87 -4.94 -3.23
N VAL A 16 5.36 -6.13 -2.93
CA VAL A 16 4.16 -6.68 -3.59
C VAL A 16 2.95 -5.81 -3.26
N LEU A 17 2.76 -5.44 -1.99
CA LEU A 17 1.73 -4.53 -1.53
C LEU A 17 1.84 -3.18 -2.26
N MET A 18 3.02 -2.59 -2.36
CA MET A 18 3.26 -1.36 -3.11
C MET A 18 2.88 -1.47 -4.60
N LYS A 19 3.21 -2.59 -5.27
CA LYS A 19 2.73 -2.81 -6.65
C LYS A 19 1.21 -2.94 -6.73
N ASP A 20 0.59 -3.62 -5.77
CA ASP A 20 -0.85 -3.82 -5.68
C ASP A 20 -1.58 -2.48 -5.50
N ILE A 21 -1.07 -1.64 -4.59
CA ILE A 21 -1.51 -0.26 -4.33
C ILE A 21 -1.42 0.60 -5.59
N ALA A 22 -0.27 0.61 -6.27
CA ALA A 22 -0.09 1.37 -7.50
C ALA A 22 -1.00 0.88 -8.63
N SER A 23 -1.26 -0.44 -8.67
CA SER A 23 -2.14 -1.06 -9.67
C SER A 23 -3.61 -0.76 -9.40
N LYS A 24 -4.05 -0.83 -8.13
CA LYS A 24 -5.42 -0.58 -7.69
C LYS A 24 -5.75 0.92 -7.69
N TRP A 25 -4.77 1.75 -7.33
CA TRP A 25 -4.91 3.19 -7.33
C TRP A 25 -3.97 3.86 -8.34
N SER A 26 -4.37 3.88 -9.61
CA SER A 26 -3.58 4.47 -10.71
C SER A 26 -3.30 5.99 -10.59
N LYS A 27 -3.98 6.72 -9.70
CA LYS A 27 -3.66 8.12 -9.34
C LYS A 27 -2.48 8.27 -8.37
N PHE A 28 -2.05 7.18 -7.75
CA PHE A 28 -0.83 7.16 -6.95
C PHE A 28 0.37 6.82 -7.84
N SER A 29 1.42 7.60 -7.69
CA SER A 29 2.70 7.32 -8.33
C SER A 29 3.52 6.34 -7.49
N GLU A 30 4.46 5.63 -8.12
CA GLU A 30 5.37 4.71 -7.43
C GLU A 30 6.10 5.36 -6.24
N THR A 31 6.45 6.65 -6.34
CA THR A 31 7.08 7.41 -5.27
C THR A 31 6.15 7.66 -4.08
N GLU A 32 4.87 7.96 -4.35
CA GLU A 32 3.89 8.12 -3.29
C GLU A 32 3.64 6.79 -2.62
N VAL A 33 3.44 5.73 -3.41
CA VAL A 33 3.28 4.38 -2.89
C VAL A 33 4.48 3.90 -2.09
N ALA A 34 5.70 4.24 -2.51
CA ALA A 34 6.92 3.96 -1.77
C ALA A 34 7.01 4.72 -0.43
N ALA A 35 6.45 5.94 -0.37
CA ALA A 35 6.36 6.75 0.84
C ALA A 35 5.26 6.28 1.79
N LEU A 36 4.28 5.50 1.31
CA LEU A 36 3.21 4.93 2.12
C LEU A 36 3.78 3.84 3.02
N THR A 37 3.87 4.16 4.30
CA THR A 37 4.37 3.26 5.34
C THR A 37 3.28 2.81 6.30
N SER A 38 2.05 3.31 6.14
CA SER A 38 0.95 3.05 7.06
C SER A 38 -0.40 3.23 6.37
N ARG A 39 -1.39 2.49 6.87
CA ARG A 39 -2.81 2.61 6.47
C ARG A 39 -3.30 4.06 6.47
N ASP A 40 -2.93 4.85 7.47
CA ASP A 40 -3.41 6.23 7.62
C ASP A 40 -2.92 7.14 6.49
N GLN A 41 -1.65 7.01 6.11
CA GLN A 41 -1.11 7.74 4.95
C GLN A 41 -1.79 7.33 3.65
N LEU A 42 -2.09 6.03 3.52
CA LEU A 42 -2.78 5.49 2.35
C LEU A 42 -4.19 6.06 2.26
N LEU A 43 -4.90 6.07 3.40
CA LEU A 43 -6.24 6.62 3.54
C LEU A 43 -6.26 8.10 3.16
N ALA A 44 -5.37 8.91 3.73
CA ALA A 44 -5.28 10.34 3.45
C ALA A 44 -4.98 10.61 1.96
N GLY A 45 -4.05 9.86 1.36
CA GLY A 45 -3.76 9.95 -0.07
C GLY A 45 -4.94 9.54 -0.94
N VAL A 46 -5.65 8.46 -0.57
CA VAL A 46 -6.80 7.94 -1.32
C VAL A 46 -7.96 8.94 -1.23
N GLN A 47 -8.26 9.46 -0.04
CA GLN A 47 -9.24 10.52 0.17
C GLN A 47 -8.90 11.76 -0.66
N SER A 48 -7.64 12.21 -0.64
CA SER A 48 -7.23 13.41 -1.35
C SER A 48 -7.26 13.24 -2.88
N LYS A 49 -6.74 12.12 -3.41
CA LYS A 49 -6.61 11.87 -4.86
C LYS A 49 -7.92 11.48 -5.52
N TYR A 50 -8.76 10.73 -4.80
CA TYR A 50 -10.03 10.22 -5.32
C TYR A 50 -11.24 10.99 -4.79
N SER A 51 -11.04 11.97 -3.90
CA SER A 51 -12.13 12.68 -3.21
C SER A 51 -13.15 11.71 -2.60
N LEU A 52 -12.64 10.60 -2.04
CA LEU A 52 -13.45 9.58 -1.38
C LEU A 52 -13.69 9.96 0.07
N ASP A 53 -14.86 9.61 0.58
CA ASP A 53 -15.18 9.76 1.99
C ASP A 53 -14.32 8.82 2.85
N ALA A 54 -14.11 9.15 4.14
CA ALA A 54 -13.40 8.30 5.10
C ALA A 54 -13.91 6.86 5.14
N THR A 55 -15.21 6.67 4.96
CA THR A 55 -15.82 5.35 4.90
C THR A 55 -15.38 4.57 3.64
N GLN A 56 -15.35 5.23 2.48
CA GLN A 56 -14.99 4.61 1.20
C GLN A 56 -13.49 4.36 1.11
N ALA A 57 -12.67 5.36 1.44
CA ALA A 57 -11.22 5.20 1.53
C ALA A 57 -10.86 4.11 2.55
N GLY A 58 -11.56 4.08 3.69
CA GLY A 58 -11.39 3.07 4.73
C GLY A 58 -11.59 1.66 4.20
N ARG A 59 -12.66 1.41 3.45
CA ARG A 59 -12.93 0.10 2.83
C ARG A 59 -11.91 -0.28 1.76
N GLU A 60 -11.47 0.67 0.95
CA GLU A 60 -10.47 0.41 -0.10
C GLU A 60 -9.10 0.04 0.50
N VAL A 61 -8.68 0.75 1.54
CA VAL A 61 -7.44 0.45 2.28
C VAL A 61 -7.57 -0.84 3.06
N ASP A 62 -8.72 -1.08 3.72
CA ASP A 62 -8.99 -2.30 4.47
C ASP A 62 -9.04 -3.53 3.57
N GLY A 63 -9.70 -3.45 2.41
CA GLY A 63 -9.76 -4.53 1.44
C GLY A 63 -8.41 -4.87 0.83
N LEU A 64 -7.53 -3.87 0.68
CA LEU A 64 -6.15 -4.08 0.24
C LEU A 64 -5.26 -4.67 1.35
N LEU A 65 -5.57 -4.38 2.62
CA LEU A 65 -4.88 -4.91 3.79
C LEU A 65 -5.51 -6.15 4.40
N ALA A 66 -6.61 -6.63 3.84
CA ALA A 66 -7.31 -7.81 4.31
C ALA A 66 -6.35 -9.03 4.25
N GLY A 67 -5.72 -9.33 5.39
CA GLY A 67 -4.72 -10.38 5.53
C GLY A 67 -3.27 -9.98 5.21
N ARG A 68 -2.97 -8.70 4.92
CA ARG A 68 -1.60 -8.19 4.72
C ARG A 68 -1.25 -7.16 5.80
N ALA A 69 -0.16 -7.39 6.51
CA ALA A 69 0.42 -6.36 7.38
C ALA A 69 1.05 -5.25 6.52
N PHE A 70 0.78 -3.99 6.87
CA PHE A 70 1.45 -2.80 6.31
C PHE A 70 2.78 -2.55 7.02
#